data_AF-A0A352JST8-F1
#
_entry.id   AF-A0A352JST8-F1
#
_cell.length_a   1.000
_cell.length_b   1.000
_cell.length_c   1.000
_cell.angle_alpha   90.00
_cell.angle_beta   90.00
_cell.angle_gamma   90.00
#
_symmetry.space_group_name_H-M   'P 1'
#
loop_
_entity.id
_entity.type
_entity.pdbx_description
1 polymer ?
#
loop_
_entity_poly.entity_id
_entity_poly.type
_entity_poly.pdbx_seq_one_letter_code
_entity_poly.pdbx_strand_id
1 'polypeptide(L)'
;MVKTKLSFLDKLNMFVSIYGQLFISIFRFSWWSPFFIYAIFQTIGFLALLWYYAPILSSTVYPIISLFLPPNAFHYPQYYLALPSLYATYESLILGITVWIVLAAAAVYRFSGIYNGKVPALRDSIRLAMRSYLPLLLVWLLETVLVIIILYLPSHLLKNMIADSPNRAALADVVFETIGLGVTAMLIYAVPGIILDGKKVWQAIQDSIGLFMRNFIFTYSIVFFPSFLRIIMNLLLTSYAPKIITILNPELIPTIMFIYIFAGIFINLFIYGAAVFAYKRMAD
;
A
#
# COMPACT_ATOMS: atom_id res chain seq x y z
N MET A 1 11.19 15.96 -27.00
CA MET A 1 11.52 14.51 -26.98
C MET A 1 10.46 13.75 -27.75
N VAL A 2 10.81 13.25 -28.94
CA VAL A 2 9.93 12.35 -29.71
C VAL A 2 9.91 11.01 -28.98
N LYS A 3 8.88 10.77 -28.16
CA LYS A 3 8.73 9.53 -27.39
C LYS A 3 8.16 8.45 -28.32
N THR A 4 9.00 7.51 -28.73
CA THR A 4 8.60 6.33 -29.50
C THR A 4 7.58 5.52 -28.69
N LYS A 5 6.47 5.13 -29.31
CA LYS A 5 5.51 4.20 -28.69
C LYS A 5 6.17 2.82 -28.62
N LEU A 6 6.44 2.34 -27.41
CA LEU A 6 6.92 0.97 -27.17
C LEU A 6 5.90 -0.04 -27.73
N SER A 7 6.38 -1.07 -28.43
CA SER A 7 5.54 -2.17 -28.87
C SER A 7 5.05 -3.00 -27.67
N PHE A 8 4.03 -3.84 -27.87
CA PHE A 8 3.56 -4.75 -26.82
C PHE A 8 4.68 -5.70 -26.35
N LEU A 9 5.49 -6.22 -27.28
CA LEU A 9 6.60 -7.11 -26.97
C LEU A 9 7.68 -6.39 -26.15
N ASP A 10 7.97 -5.12 -26.44
CA ASP A 10 8.91 -4.33 -25.66
C ASP A 10 8.42 -4.12 -24.22
N LYS A 11 7.12 -3.85 -24.05
CA LYS A 11 6.50 -3.70 -22.72
C LYS A 11 6.52 -5.02 -21.94
N LEU A 12 6.26 -6.14 -22.59
CA LEU A 12 6.32 -7.46 -21.97
C LEU A 12 7.76 -7.82 -21.56
N ASN A 13 8.72 -7.61 -22.46
CA ASN A 13 10.14 -7.84 -22.17
C ASN A 13 10.63 -6.93 -21.03
N MET A 14 10.22 -5.66 -21.03
CA MET A 14 10.49 -4.73 -19.93
C MET A 14 9.88 -5.23 -18.61
N PHE A 15 8.63 -5.70 -18.62
CA PHE A 15 7.95 -6.24 -17.44
C PHE A 15 8.72 -7.44 -16.85
N VAL A 16 9.01 -8.44 -17.68
CA VAL A 16 9.73 -9.65 -17.29
C VAL A 16 11.13 -9.31 -16.79
N SER A 17 11.83 -8.40 -17.46
CA SER A 17 13.15 -7.93 -17.05
C SER A 17 13.13 -7.25 -15.69
N ILE A 18 12.19 -6.35 -15.44
CA ILE A 18 12.05 -5.63 -14.16
C ILE A 18 11.72 -6.61 -13.03
N TYR A 19 10.73 -7.48 -13.23
CA TYR A 19 10.33 -8.45 -12.21
C TYR A 19 11.43 -9.49 -11.94
N GLY A 20 12.11 -9.97 -12.97
CA GLY A 20 13.26 -10.88 -12.82
C GLY A 20 14.38 -10.24 -12.00
N GLN A 21 14.70 -8.96 -12.27
CA GLN A 21 15.69 -8.22 -11.47
C GLN A 21 15.25 -8.06 -10.01
N LEU A 22 13.98 -7.71 -9.76
CA LEU A 22 13.46 -7.56 -8.39
C LEU A 22 13.43 -8.89 -7.65
N PHE A 23 13.08 -9.99 -8.32
CA PHE A 23 13.05 -11.33 -7.75
C PHE A 23 14.45 -11.80 -7.32
N ILE A 24 15.45 -11.64 -8.17
CA ILE A 24 16.86 -11.93 -7.82
C ILE A 24 17.31 -11.06 -6.63
N SER A 25 16.79 -9.85 -6.55
CA SER A 25 17.14 -8.89 -5.51
C SER A 25 16.41 -9.13 -4.18
N ILE A 26 15.57 -10.17 -4.09
CA ILE A 26 14.91 -10.51 -2.83
C ILE A 26 15.92 -10.86 -1.74
N PHE A 27 17.02 -11.51 -2.12
CA PHE A 27 18.09 -11.88 -1.19
C PHE A 27 19.00 -10.70 -0.80
N ARG A 28 18.78 -9.51 -1.36
CA ARG A 28 19.60 -8.31 -1.09
C ARG A 28 18.94 -7.42 -0.05
N PHE A 29 18.96 -7.83 1.21
CA PHE A 29 18.31 -7.15 2.35
C PHE A 29 18.50 -5.63 2.42
N SER A 30 19.64 -5.09 1.96
CA SER A 30 19.89 -3.64 1.90
C SER A 30 18.87 -2.86 1.07
N TRP A 31 18.26 -3.48 0.06
CA TRP A 31 17.25 -2.84 -0.81
C TRP A 31 15.90 -2.65 -0.10
N TRP A 32 15.68 -3.44 0.95
CA TRP A 32 14.42 -3.59 1.65
C TRP A 32 14.30 -2.67 2.86
N SER A 33 15.39 -2.00 3.24
CA SER A 33 15.48 -1.34 4.54
C SER A 33 14.36 -0.33 4.83
N PRO A 34 13.86 0.49 3.88
CA PRO A 34 12.71 1.35 4.16
C PRO A 34 11.45 0.55 4.50
N PHE A 35 11.20 -0.57 3.81
CA PHE A 35 10.02 -1.40 4.02
C PHE A 35 10.10 -2.20 5.32
N PHE A 36 11.29 -2.65 5.73
CA PHE A 36 11.49 -3.26 7.04
C PHE A 36 11.22 -2.28 8.18
N ILE A 37 11.69 -1.04 8.06
CA ILE A 37 11.41 -0.01 9.07
C ILE A 37 9.90 0.23 9.14
N TYR A 38 9.23 0.34 8.00
CA TYR A 38 7.78 0.48 7.96
C TYR A 38 7.06 -0.70 8.65
N ALA A 39 7.46 -1.93 8.34
CA ALA A 39 6.90 -3.13 8.94
C ALA A 39 7.14 -3.23 10.45
N ILE A 40 8.26 -2.70 10.96
CA ILE A 40 8.49 -2.57 12.41
C ILE A 40 7.43 -1.66 13.03
N PHE A 41 7.19 -0.47 12.46
CA PHE A 41 6.16 0.44 12.96
C PHE A 41 4.76 -0.18 12.86
N GLN A 42 4.45 -0.85 11.75
CA GLN A 42 3.20 -1.61 11.59
C GLN A 42 3.04 -2.68 12.67
N THR A 43 4.08 -3.46 12.93
CA THR A 43 4.09 -4.53 13.93
C THR A 43 3.90 -3.97 15.35
N ILE A 44 4.60 -2.88 15.69
CA ILE A 44 4.47 -2.23 16.99
C ILE A 44 3.04 -1.72 17.20
N GLY A 45 2.48 -1.02 16.20
CA GLY A 45 1.10 -0.53 16.29
C GLY A 45 0.08 -1.65 16.36
N PHE A 46 0.29 -2.71 15.56
CA PHE A 46 -0.56 -3.88 15.60
C PHE A 46 -0.54 -4.59 16.96
N LEU A 47 0.65 -4.81 17.54
CA LEU A 47 0.79 -5.36 18.89
C LEU A 47 0.17 -4.46 19.95
N ALA A 48 0.28 -3.14 19.81
CA ALA A 48 -0.35 -2.19 20.72
C ALA A 48 -1.88 -2.27 20.68
N LEU A 49 -2.46 -2.49 19.48
CA LEU A 49 -3.89 -2.73 19.31
C LEU A 49 -4.28 -4.12 19.85
N LEU A 50 -3.53 -5.17 19.53
CA LEU A 50 -3.82 -6.53 19.98
C LEU A 50 -3.79 -6.67 21.52
N TRP A 51 -2.83 -6.00 22.16
CA TRP A 51 -2.63 -6.02 23.61
C TRP A 51 -3.07 -4.72 24.30
N TYR A 52 -4.11 -4.05 23.77
CA TYR A 52 -4.63 -2.79 24.33
C TYR A 52 -5.00 -2.87 25.81
N TYR A 53 -5.28 -4.06 26.33
CA TYR A 53 -5.64 -4.32 27.73
C TYR A 53 -4.44 -4.34 28.69
N ALA A 54 -3.20 -4.35 28.20
CA ALA A 54 -2.01 -4.33 29.04
C ALA A 54 -1.93 -3.01 29.85
N PRO A 55 -1.40 -3.00 31.10
CA PRO A 55 -1.51 -1.85 32.00
C PRO A 55 -1.03 -0.49 31.44
N ILE A 56 0.04 -0.50 30.63
CA ILE A 56 0.58 0.73 30.01
C ILE A 56 -0.30 1.17 28.83
N LEU A 57 -0.77 0.21 28.03
CA LEU A 57 -1.54 0.46 26.82
C LEU A 57 -3.01 0.78 27.12
N SER A 58 -3.57 0.26 28.21
CA SER A 58 -4.96 0.49 28.59
C SER A 58 -5.23 1.95 28.99
N SER A 59 -4.22 2.69 29.43
CA SER A 59 -4.34 4.12 29.72
C SER A 59 -4.24 5.02 28.48
N THR A 60 -3.69 4.51 27.37
CA THR A 60 -3.35 5.31 26.18
C THR A 60 -4.12 4.86 24.94
N VAL A 61 -4.06 3.57 24.61
CA VAL A 61 -4.70 2.97 23.44
C VAL A 61 -6.20 2.80 23.64
N TYR A 62 -6.63 2.24 24.79
CA TYR A 62 -8.05 1.96 25.05
C TYR A 62 -8.97 3.19 24.91
N PRO A 63 -8.65 4.37 25.50
CA PRO A 63 -9.47 5.56 25.34
C PRO A 63 -9.66 5.95 23.87
N ILE A 64 -8.60 5.84 23.06
CA ILE A 64 -8.64 6.19 21.64
C ILE A 64 -9.54 5.21 20.87
N ILE A 65 -9.35 3.90 21.04
CA ILE A 65 -10.15 2.90 20.32
C ILE A 65 -11.61 2.90 20.78
N SER A 66 -11.91 3.31 22.02
CA SER A 66 -13.28 3.44 22.55
C SER A 66 -14.10 4.55 21.88
N LEU A 67 -13.45 5.49 21.19
CA LEU A 67 -14.14 6.50 20.38
C LEU A 67 -14.72 5.93 19.08
N PHE A 68 -14.19 4.80 18.61
CA PHE A 68 -14.55 4.18 17.34
C PHE A 68 -15.36 2.90 17.50
N LEU A 69 -15.27 2.24 18.66
CA LEU A 69 -15.89 0.95 18.91
C LEU A 69 -16.96 1.02 20.01
N PRO A 70 -18.11 0.34 19.82
CA PRO A 70 -19.10 0.22 20.87
C PRO A 70 -18.61 -0.72 21.99
N PRO A 71 -19.13 -0.62 23.23
CA PRO A 71 -18.65 -1.39 24.38
C PRO A 71 -18.61 -2.91 24.15
N ASN A 72 -19.59 -3.45 23.42
CA ASN A 72 -19.70 -4.87 23.10
C ASN A 72 -18.56 -5.38 22.18
N ALA A 73 -17.95 -4.50 21.37
CA ALA A 73 -16.84 -4.88 20.50
C ALA A 73 -15.53 -5.17 21.28
N PHE A 74 -15.44 -4.79 22.55
CA PHE A 74 -14.26 -5.07 23.38
C PHE A 74 -14.24 -6.48 23.99
N HIS A 75 -15.29 -7.27 23.80
CA HIS A 75 -15.34 -8.64 24.30
C HIS A 75 -14.78 -9.63 23.29
N TYR A 76 -14.11 -10.66 23.78
CA TYR A 76 -13.70 -11.79 22.95
C TYR A 76 -14.93 -12.58 22.49
N PRO A 77 -15.00 -13.03 21.22
CA PRO A 77 -14.05 -12.82 20.13
C PRO A 77 -14.37 -11.60 19.24
N GLN A 78 -15.38 -10.80 19.59
CA GLN A 78 -15.87 -9.67 18.78
C GLN A 78 -14.78 -8.63 18.50
N TYR A 79 -13.85 -8.43 19.43
CA TYR A 79 -12.72 -7.51 19.21
C TYR A 79 -11.90 -7.86 17.96
N TYR A 80 -11.76 -9.15 17.64
CA TYR A 80 -11.03 -9.58 16.45
C TYR A 80 -11.76 -9.27 15.14
N LEU A 81 -13.08 -9.07 15.15
CA LEU A 81 -13.77 -8.55 13.96
C LEU A 81 -13.48 -7.07 13.73
N ALA A 82 -13.25 -6.30 14.79
CA ALA A 82 -12.98 -4.87 14.72
C ALA A 82 -11.49 -4.55 14.46
N LEU A 83 -10.60 -5.46 14.86
CA LEU A 83 -9.15 -5.28 14.83
C LEU A 83 -8.60 -4.92 13.43
N PRO A 84 -9.02 -5.57 12.31
CA PRO A 84 -8.56 -5.19 10.97
C PRO A 84 -8.91 -3.74 10.61
N SER A 85 -10.12 -3.29 10.93
CA SER A 85 -10.58 -1.91 10.65
C SER A 85 -9.83 -0.87 11.48
N LEU A 86 -9.60 -1.15 12.77
CA LEU A 86 -8.77 -0.30 13.63
C LEU A 86 -7.34 -0.20 13.09
N TYR A 87 -6.76 -1.33 12.72
CA TYR A 87 -5.41 -1.37 12.18
C TYR A 87 -5.32 -0.65 10.83
N ALA A 88 -6.28 -0.82 9.92
CA ALA A 88 -6.31 -0.08 8.65
C ALA A 88 -6.40 1.44 8.85
N THR A 89 -7.13 1.88 9.89
CA THR A 89 -7.20 3.30 10.29
C THR A 89 -5.86 3.80 10.81
N TYR A 90 -5.21 3.04 11.69
CA TYR A 90 -3.86 3.32 12.17
C TYR A 90 -2.82 3.37 11.03
N GLU A 91 -2.84 2.36 10.16
CA GLU A 91 -1.94 2.24 9.01
C GLU A 91 -2.09 3.43 8.07
N SER A 92 -3.33 3.82 7.74
CA SER A 92 -3.60 4.90 6.80
C SER A 92 -3.37 6.29 7.41
N LEU A 93 -3.93 6.57 8.58
CA LEU A 93 -3.98 7.93 9.13
C LEU A 93 -2.75 8.29 9.96
N ILE A 94 -2.17 7.33 10.69
CA ILE A 94 -1.00 7.59 11.53
C ILE A 94 0.25 7.26 10.74
N LEU A 95 0.42 5.99 10.36
CA LEU A 95 1.62 5.57 9.67
C LEU A 95 1.72 6.11 8.24
N GLY A 96 0.59 6.19 7.51
CA GLY A 96 0.53 6.73 6.16
C GLY A 96 1.08 8.14 6.08
N ILE A 97 0.56 9.02 6.93
CA ILE A 97 0.96 10.42 7.00
C ILE A 97 2.40 10.57 7.51
N THR A 98 2.75 9.91 8.61
CA THR A 98 4.00 10.22 9.32
C THR A 98 5.22 9.46 8.81
N VAL A 99 5.07 8.16 8.53
CA VAL A 99 6.20 7.25 8.30
C VAL A 99 6.25 6.80 6.84
N TRP A 100 5.12 6.38 6.28
CA TRP A 100 5.02 5.77 4.96
C TRP A 100 5.50 6.70 3.84
N ILE A 101 5.02 7.95 3.81
CA ILE A 101 5.41 8.94 2.80
C ILE A 101 6.94 9.08 2.71
N VAL A 102 7.61 9.16 3.87
CA VAL A 102 9.06 9.34 3.95
C VAL A 102 9.77 8.07 3.48
N LEU A 103 9.33 6.90 3.92
CA LEU A 103 9.98 5.63 3.59
C LEU A 103 9.75 5.20 2.14
N ALA A 104 8.57 5.46 1.57
CA ALA A 104 8.28 5.24 0.16
C ALA A 104 9.17 6.12 -0.74
N ALA A 105 9.31 7.40 -0.41
CA ALA A 105 10.22 8.30 -1.12
C ALA A 105 11.71 7.92 -0.96
N ALA A 106 12.11 7.51 0.23
CA ALA A 106 13.45 7.00 0.47
C ALA A 106 13.71 5.72 -0.35
N ALA A 107 12.73 4.82 -0.44
CA ALA A 107 12.82 3.62 -1.29
C ALA A 107 12.99 3.99 -2.76
N VAL A 108 12.19 4.95 -3.26
CA VAL A 108 12.29 5.44 -4.63
C VAL A 108 13.69 5.96 -4.97
N TYR A 109 14.28 6.78 -4.09
CA TYR A 109 15.64 7.28 -4.28
C TYR A 109 16.67 6.15 -4.27
N ARG A 110 16.53 5.19 -3.34
CA ARG A 110 17.43 4.03 -3.28
C ARG A 110 17.35 3.16 -4.52
N PHE A 111 16.16 2.86 -5.01
CA PHE A 111 15.96 2.11 -6.25
C PHE A 111 16.55 2.83 -7.47
N SER A 112 16.46 4.17 -7.50
CA SER A 112 17.11 4.92 -8.58
C SER A 112 18.64 4.80 -8.51
N GLY A 113 19.23 4.81 -7.32
CA GLY A 113 20.67 4.60 -7.18
C GLY A 113 21.08 3.18 -7.56
N ILE A 114 20.28 2.18 -7.16
CA ILE A 114 20.45 0.77 -7.56
C ILE A 114 20.46 0.61 -9.08
N TYR A 115 19.51 1.25 -9.78
CA TYR A 115 19.47 1.25 -11.25
C TYR A 115 20.78 1.78 -11.86
N ASN A 116 21.39 2.76 -11.21
CA ASN A 116 22.67 3.36 -11.60
C ASN A 116 23.90 2.63 -11.01
N GLY A 117 23.72 1.48 -10.37
CA GLY A 117 24.82 0.69 -9.78
C GLY A 117 25.39 1.23 -8.45
N LYS A 118 24.77 2.23 -7.81
CA LYS A 118 25.20 2.81 -6.53
C LYS A 118 24.05 2.90 -5.55
N VAL A 119 24.07 2.11 -4.48
CA VAL A 119 23.04 2.16 -3.43
C VAL A 119 23.31 3.33 -2.49
N PRO A 120 22.47 4.39 -2.46
CA PRO A 120 22.67 5.51 -1.55
C PRO A 120 22.52 5.06 -0.09
N ALA A 121 23.08 5.81 0.86
CA ALA A 121 22.83 5.53 2.27
C ALA A 121 21.36 5.80 2.64
N LEU A 122 20.82 5.05 3.61
CA LEU A 122 19.43 5.22 4.03
C LEU A 122 19.19 6.61 4.62
N ARG A 123 20.14 7.12 5.40
CA ARG A 123 20.10 8.46 6.00
C ARG A 123 19.93 9.56 4.93
N ASP A 124 20.70 9.48 3.85
CA ASP A 124 20.63 10.48 2.76
C ASP A 124 19.29 10.40 2.04
N SER A 125 18.79 9.18 1.85
CA SER A 125 17.49 8.92 1.23
C SER A 125 16.34 9.50 2.07
N ILE A 126 16.37 9.31 3.39
CA ILE A 126 15.40 9.89 4.33
C ILE A 126 15.50 11.42 4.35
N ARG A 127 16.72 11.97 4.38
CA ARG A 127 16.92 13.42 4.37
C ARG A 127 16.34 14.06 3.11
N LEU A 128 16.53 13.42 1.96
CA LEU A 128 15.93 13.86 0.70
C LEU A 128 14.40 13.77 0.75
N ALA A 129 13.85 12.64 1.21
CA ALA A 129 12.41 12.44 1.36
C ALA A 129 11.75 13.49 2.26
N MET A 130 12.39 13.84 3.39
CA MET A 130 11.90 14.88 4.31
C MET A 130 11.83 16.27 3.66
N ARG A 131 12.77 16.60 2.76
CA ARG A 131 12.74 17.88 2.03
C ARG A 131 11.56 17.97 1.06
N SER A 132 11.12 16.83 0.55
CA SER A 132 9.98 16.72 -0.37
C SER A 132 8.70 16.26 0.32
N TYR A 133 8.66 16.26 1.66
CA TYR A 133 7.54 15.70 2.43
C TYR A 133 6.22 16.37 2.08
N LEU A 134 6.16 17.70 2.03
CA LEU A 134 4.91 18.42 1.74
C LEU A 134 4.38 18.12 0.33
N PRO A 135 5.18 18.18 -0.76
CA PRO A 135 4.76 17.70 -2.07
C PRO A 135 4.23 16.27 -2.08
N LEU A 136 4.90 15.35 -1.39
CA LEU A 136 4.51 13.95 -1.34
C LEU A 136 3.22 13.74 -0.54
N LEU A 137 3.05 14.46 0.57
CA LEU A 137 1.84 14.46 1.37
C LEU A 137 0.62 14.90 0.55
N LEU A 138 0.79 15.90 -0.32
CA LEU A 138 -0.29 16.34 -1.22
C LEU A 138 -0.66 15.26 -2.25
N VAL A 139 0.33 14.55 -2.81
CA VAL A 139 0.06 13.42 -3.71
C VAL A 139 -0.64 12.29 -2.98
N TRP A 140 -0.16 11.93 -1.79
CA TRP A 140 -0.77 10.90 -0.94
C TRP A 140 -2.20 11.26 -0.53
N LEU A 141 -2.45 12.53 -0.18
CA LEU A 141 -3.78 13.00 0.18
C LEU A 141 -4.74 12.89 -1.01
N LEU A 142 -4.30 13.31 -2.20
CA LEU A 142 -5.09 13.16 -3.43
C LEU A 142 -5.40 11.69 -3.71
N GLU A 143 -4.40 10.82 -3.66
CA GLU A 143 -4.59 9.37 -3.84
C GLU A 143 -5.60 8.82 -2.84
N THR A 144 -5.42 9.14 -1.56
CA THR A 144 -6.30 8.68 -0.46
C THR A 144 -7.74 9.14 -0.67
N VAL A 145 -7.95 10.40 -1.03
CA VAL A 145 -9.29 10.94 -1.30
C VAL A 145 -9.93 10.24 -2.49
N LEU A 146 -9.19 10.02 -3.57
CA LEU A 146 -9.70 9.33 -4.76
C LEU A 146 -10.05 7.86 -4.45
N VAL A 147 -9.21 7.16 -3.70
CA VAL A 147 -9.47 5.79 -3.25
C VAL A 147 -10.70 5.75 -2.34
N ILE A 148 -10.82 6.66 -1.37
CA ILE A 148 -12.02 6.75 -0.51
C ILE A 148 -13.26 6.97 -1.35
N ILE A 149 -13.24 7.89 -2.32
CA ILE A 149 -14.39 8.13 -3.20
C ILE A 149 -14.77 6.85 -3.95
N ILE A 150 -13.79 6.13 -4.51
CA ILE A 150 -14.02 4.91 -5.30
C ILE A 150 -14.48 3.72 -4.45
N LEU A 151 -13.98 3.58 -3.22
CA LEU A 151 -14.34 2.46 -2.35
C LEU A 151 -15.63 2.74 -1.57
N TYR A 152 -15.79 3.95 -1.05
CA TYR A 152 -16.88 4.31 -0.13
C TYR A 152 -18.17 4.71 -0.86
N LEU A 153 -18.07 5.47 -1.96
CA LEU A 153 -19.27 5.95 -2.64
C LEU A 153 -20.10 4.80 -3.24
N PRO A 154 -19.50 3.84 -3.98
CA PRO A 154 -20.27 2.73 -4.55
C PRO A 154 -20.77 1.76 -3.49
N SER A 155 -19.99 1.47 -2.45
CA SER A 155 -20.43 0.58 -1.37
C SER A 155 -21.63 1.15 -0.61
N HIS A 156 -21.71 2.49 -0.47
CA HIS A 156 -22.88 3.15 0.10
C HIS A 156 -24.10 3.10 -0.84
N LEU A 157 -23.91 3.41 -2.13
CA LEU A 157 -24.99 3.43 -3.12
C LEU A 157 -25.56 2.03 -3.42
N LEU A 158 -24.71 1.00 -3.38
CA LEU A 158 -25.06 -0.38 -3.71
C LEU A 158 -25.32 -1.24 -2.46
N LYS A 159 -25.37 -0.64 -1.26
CA LYS A 159 -25.54 -1.35 0.01
C LYS A 159 -26.68 -2.36 -0.02
N ASN A 160 -27.83 -1.96 -0.57
CA ASN A 160 -29.03 -2.80 -0.65
C ASN A 160 -28.88 -3.98 -1.64
N MET A 161 -28.05 -3.85 -2.68
CA MET A 161 -27.83 -4.91 -3.66
C MET A 161 -26.81 -5.95 -3.16
N ILE A 162 -25.91 -5.52 -2.27
CA ILE A 162 -24.77 -6.29 -1.78
C ILE A 162 -25.11 -7.02 -0.47
N ALA A 163 -25.95 -6.44 0.38
CA ALA A 163 -26.22 -6.92 1.75
C ALA A 163 -26.79 -8.34 1.84
N ASP A 164 -27.53 -8.80 0.81
CA ASP A 164 -28.27 -10.07 0.88
C ASP A 164 -27.40 -11.32 0.72
N SER A 165 -26.14 -11.19 0.31
CA SER A 165 -25.26 -12.35 0.09
C SER A 165 -23.80 -12.07 0.42
N PRO A 166 -23.18 -12.88 1.32
CA PRO A 166 -21.75 -12.76 1.62
C PRO A 166 -20.84 -12.87 0.40
N ASN A 167 -21.23 -13.69 -0.59
CA ASN A 167 -20.46 -13.86 -1.82
C ASN A 167 -20.54 -12.61 -2.73
N ARG A 168 -21.68 -11.90 -2.73
CA ARG A 168 -21.81 -10.63 -3.45
C ARG A 168 -21.00 -9.53 -2.79
N ALA A 169 -20.99 -9.48 -1.46
CA ALA A 169 -20.13 -8.57 -0.69
C ALA A 169 -18.65 -8.81 -0.98
N ALA A 170 -18.19 -10.06 -0.88
CA ALA A 170 -16.83 -10.45 -1.24
C ALA A 170 -16.45 -10.05 -2.67
N LEU A 171 -17.32 -10.30 -3.65
CA LEU A 171 -17.07 -9.92 -5.04
C LEU A 171 -17.00 -8.39 -5.21
N ALA A 172 -17.90 -7.66 -4.56
CA ALA A 172 -17.90 -6.19 -4.59
C ALA A 172 -16.61 -5.63 -3.99
N ASP A 173 -16.16 -6.16 -2.84
CA ASP A 173 -14.90 -5.78 -2.18
C ASP A 173 -13.71 -5.98 -3.13
N VAL A 174 -13.61 -7.16 -3.76
CA VAL A 174 -12.55 -7.45 -4.75
C VAL A 174 -12.59 -6.48 -5.92
N VAL A 175 -13.77 -6.22 -6.48
CA VAL A 175 -13.93 -5.30 -7.62
C VAL A 175 -13.52 -3.88 -7.22
N PHE A 176 -14.00 -3.38 -6.09
CA PHE A 176 -13.67 -2.02 -5.65
C PHE A 176 -12.19 -1.88 -5.32
N GLU A 177 -11.58 -2.86 -4.64
CA GLU A 177 -10.15 -2.86 -4.36
C GLU A 177 -9.33 -2.88 -5.68
N THR A 178 -9.74 -3.70 -6.64
CA THR A 178 -9.14 -3.78 -7.98
C THR A 178 -9.21 -2.44 -8.73
N ILE A 179 -10.34 -1.72 -8.63
CA ILE A 179 -10.48 -0.37 -9.19
C ILE A 179 -9.62 0.63 -8.42
N GLY A 180 -9.56 0.53 -7.09
CA GLY A 180 -8.71 1.34 -6.22
C GLY A 180 -7.23 1.24 -6.58
N LEU A 181 -6.73 0.03 -6.89
CA LEU A 181 -5.38 -0.17 -7.42
C LEU A 181 -5.14 0.57 -8.75
N GLY A 182 -6.20 0.83 -9.52
CA GLY A 182 -6.12 1.66 -10.72
C GLY A 182 -5.75 3.11 -10.41
N VAL A 183 -6.24 3.66 -9.30
CA VAL A 183 -5.87 5.01 -8.82
C VAL A 183 -4.41 5.03 -8.40
N THR A 184 -3.98 4.05 -7.60
CA THR A 184 -2.57 3.91 -7.20
C THR A 184 -1.67 3.79 -8.43
N ALA A 185 -2.03 2.94 -9.40
CA ALA A 185 -1.29 2.81 -10.65
C ALA A 185 -1.25 4.12 -11.47
N MET A 186 -2.31 4.93 -11.42
CA MET A 186 -2.36 6.23 -12.10
C MET A 186 -1.39 7.24 -11.47
N LEU A 187 -1.19 7.18 -10.15
CA LEU A 187 -0.36 8.14 -9.39
C LEU A 187 1.03 7.60 -9.03
N ILE A 188 1.34 6.33 -9.31
CA ILE A 188 2.58 5.68 -8.85
C ILE A 188 3.86 6.38 -9.32
N TYR A 189 3.84 7.02 -10.49
CA TYR A 189 5.00 7.72 -11.05
C TYR A 189 5.15 9.17 -10.55
N ALA A 190 4.17 9.70 -9.82
CA ALA A 190 4.28 11.04 -9.25
C ALA A 190 5.40 11.11 -8.19
N VAL A 191 5.56 10.05 -7.38
CA VAL A 191 6.62 9.94 -6.37
C VAL A 191 8.02 10.01 -7.00
N PRO A 192 8.40 9.17 -7.99
CA PRO A 192 9.68 9.31 -8.66
C PRO A 192 9.82 10.63 -9.42
N GLY A 193 8.76 11.19 -10.00
CA GLY A 193 8.82 12.52 -10.62
C GLY A 193 9.19 13.64 -9.63
N ILE A 194 8.67 13.60 -8.40
CA ILE A 194 9.01 14.56 -7.35
C ILE A 194 10.42 14.32 -6.82
N ILE A 195 10.78 13.08 -6.51
CA ILE A 195 12.04 12.75 -5.84
C ILE A 195 13.25 12.79 -6.77
N LEU A 196 13.11 12.27 -7.99
CA LEU A 196 14.24 12.11 -8.91
C LEU A 196 14.43 13.33 -9.80
N ASP A 197 13.33 13.93 -10.26
CA ASP A 197 13.38 15.06 -11.21
C ASP A 197 13.06 16.40 -10.56
N GLY A 198 12.73 16.43 -9.27
CA GLY A 198 12.41 17.67 -8.54
C GLY A 198 11.15 18.37 -9.06
N LYS A 199 10.23 17.62 -9.70
CA LYS A 199 9.01 18.20 -10.28
C LYS A 199 8.07 18.73 -9.20
N LYS A 200 7.33 19.79 -9.53
CA LYS A 200 6.22 20.28 -8.71
C LYS A 200 5.09 19.25 -8.69
N VAL A 201 4.29 19.23 -7.61
CA VAL A 201 3.19 18.28 -7.38
C VAL A 201 2.29 18.11 -8.61
N TRP A 202 1.79 19.22 -9.16
CA TRP A 202 0.86 19.18 -10.28
C TRP A 202 1.48 18.60 -11.56
N GLN A 203 2.71 18.99 -11.87
CA GLN A 203 3.45 18.47 -13.02
C GLN A 203 3.73 16.97 -12.86
N ALA A 204 4.12 16.53 -11.66
CA ALA A 204 4.36 15.12 -11.37
C ALA A 204 3.09 14.26 -11.52
N ILE A 205 1.93 14.79 -11.09
CA ILE A 205 0.63 14.13 -11.26
C ILE A 205 0.26 14.04 -12.75
N GLN A 206 0.35 15.14 -13.49
CA GLN A 206 0.05 15.16 -14.93
C GLN A 206 0.94 14.20 -15.71
N ASP A 207 2.23 14.18 -15.42
CA ASP A 207 3.18 13.25 -16.04
C ASP A 207 2.86 11.80 -15.68
N SER A 208 2.50 11.53 -14.41
CA SER A 208 2.11 10.19 -13.95
C SER A 208 0.86 9.69 -14.68
N ILE A 209 -0.19 10.51 -14.76
CA ILE A 209 -1.41 10.20 -15.51
C ILE A 209 -1.09 9.99 -16.98
N GLY A 210 -0.27 10.86 -17.58
CA GLY A 210 0.14 10.75 -18.98
C GLY A 210 0.90 9.45 -19.27
N LEU A 211 1.80 9.04 -18.38
CA LEU A 211 2.53 7.76 -18.46
C LEU A 211 1.58 6.57 -18.29
N PHE A 212 0.65 6.65 -17.33
CA PHE A 212 -0.36 5.64 -17.08
C PHE A 212 -1.26 5.45 -18.31
N MET A 213 -1.83 6.51 -18.87
CA MET A 213 -2.72 6.40 -20.04
C MET A 213 -2.01 5.82 -21.27
N ARG A 214 -0.72 6.11 -21.46
CA ARG A 214 0.08 5.54 -22.56
C ARG A 214 0.46 4.07 -22.32
N ASN A 215 0.54 3.66 -21.06
CA ASN A 215 1.04 2.35 -20.64
C ASN A 215 0.13 1.72 -19.60
N PHE A 216 -1.19 1.77 -19.83
CA PHE A 216 -2.22 1.42 -18.85
C PHE A 216 -2.02 -0.02 -18.34
N ILE A 217 -2.06 -0.99 -19.25
CA ILE A 217 -1.97 -2.42 -18.89
C ILE A 217 -0.66 -2.70 -18.15
N PHE A 218 0.45 -2.14 -18.62
CA PHE A 218 1.77 -2.35 -18.03
C PHE A 218 1.88 -1.75 -16.62
N THR A 219 1.48 -0.49 -16.45
CA THR A 219 1.55 0.21 -15.15
C THR A 219 0.56 -0.39 -14.16
N TYR A 220 -0.64 -0.72 -14.62
CA TYR A 220 -1.64 -1.41 -13.80
C TYR A 220 -1.11 -2.77 -13.33
N SER A 221 -0.50 -3.56 -14.22
CA SER A 221 0.10 -4.85 -13.89
C SER A 221 1.21 -4.74 -12.84
N ILE A 222 2.03 -3.68 -12.90
CA ILE A 222 3.08 -3.42 -11.90
C ILE A 222 2.49 -3.32 -10.49
N VAL A 223 1.33 -2.68 -10.34
CA VAL A 223 0.67 -2.48 -9.04
C VAL A 223 -0.20 -3.68 -8.68
N PHE A 224 -0.94 -4.22 -9.64
CA PHE A 224 -1.93 -5.28 -9.44
C PHE A 224 -1.30 -6.61 -9.01
N PHE A 225 -0.29 -7.10 -9.72
CA PHE A 225 0.25 -8.44 -9.45
C PHE A 225 0.81 -8.59 -8.02
N PRO A 226 1.62 -7.66 -7.50
CA PRO A 226 2.08 -7.74 -6.12
C PRO A 226 0.91 -7.57 -5.14
N SER A 227 -0.01 -6.65 -5.44
CA SER A 227 -1.16 -6.35 -4.57
C SER A 227 -2.21 -7.47 -4.54
N PHE A 228 -2.18 -8.42 -5.47
CA PHE A 228 -3.12 -9.54 -5.49
C PHE A 228 -3.12 -10.34 -4.17
N LEU A 229 -1.94 -10.52 -3.56
CA LEU A 229 -1.84 -11.15 -2.25
C LEU A 229 -2.54 -10.31 -1.16
N ARG A 230 -2.47 -8.98 -1.25
CA ARG A 230 -3.15 -8.06 -0.32
C ARG A 230 -4.66 -8.18 -0.43
N ILE A 231 -5.20 -8.25 -1.66
CA ILE A 231 -6.64 -8.45 -1.91
C ILE A 231 -7.12 -9.73 -1.23
N ILE A 232 -6.38 -10.83 -1.38
CA ILE A 232 -6.74 -12.10 -0.73
C ILE A 232 -6.77 -11.95 0.80
N MET A 233 -5.74 -11.32 1.39
CA MET A 233 -5.69 -11.13 2.84
C MET A 233 -6.80 -10.21 3.34
N ASN A 234 -7.10 -9.14 2.61
CA ASN A 234 -8.20 -8.24 2.94
C ASN A 234 -9.54 -8.98 2.94
N LEU A 235 -9.79 -9.81 1.92
CA LEU A 235 -11.00 -10.63 1.84
C LEU A 235 -11.15 -11.57 3.05
N LEU A 236 -10.04 -12.18 3.50
CA LEU A 236 -10.02 -13.03 4.69
C LEU A 236 -10.32 -12.24 5.96
N LEU A 237 -9.80 -11.03 6.08
CA LEU A 237 -9.93 -10.16 7.24
C LEU A 237 -11.26 -9.36 7.28
N THR A 238 -11.98 -9.25 6.17
CA THR A 238 -13.27 -8.54 6.09
C THR A 238 -14.43 -9.52 5.88
N SER A 239 -14.68 -9.95 4.64
CA SER A 239 -15.89 -10.69 4.28
C SER A 239 -15.93 -12.10 4.87
N TYR A 240 -14.77 -12.72 5.12
CA TYR A 240 -14.67 -14.05 5.72
C TYR A 240 -14.33 -14.06 7.22
N ALA A 241 -14.02 -12.92 7.83
CA ALA A 241 -13.68 -12.86 9.25
C ALA A 241 -14.75 -13.46 10.18
N PRO A 242 -16.07 -13.24 9.96
CA PRO A 242 -17.11 -13.91 10.76
C PRO A 242 -17.07 -15.43 10.68
N LYS A 243 -16.76 -15.99 9.50
CA LYS A 243 -16.62 -17.45 9.31
C LYS A 243 -15.37 -17.99 10.00
N ILE A 244 -14.27 -17.25 9.97
CA ILE A 244 -13.03 -17.63 10.67
C ILE A 244 -13.28 -17.73 12.18
N ILE A 245 -14.00 -16.76 12.75
CA ILE A 245 -14.32 -16.77 14.19
C ILE A 245 -15.30 -17.86 14.58
N THR A 246 -16.33 -18.11 13.76
CA THR A 246 -17.41 -19.04 14.13
C THR A 246 -17.09 -20.51 13.83
N ILE A 247 -16.32 -20.79 12.77
CA ILE A 247 -16.04 -22.16 12.30
C ILE A 247 -14.62 -22.60 12.66
N LEU A 248 -13.66 -21.67 12.65
CA LEU A 248 -12.25 -21.96 12.91
C LEU A 248 -11.86 -21.43 14.30
N ASN A 249 -10.71 -20.74 14.38
CA ASN A 249 -10.17 -20.17 15.61
C ASN A 249 -10.06 -18.64 15.45
N PRO A 250 -10.62 -17.84 16.38
CA PRO A 250 -10.50 -16.38 16.35
C PRO A 250 -9.04 -15.89 16.30
N GLU A 251 -8.09 -16.62 16.89
CA GLU A 251 -6.65 -16.30 16.89
C GLU A 251 -6.01 -16.32 15.48
N LEU A 252 -6.72 -16.86 14.48
CA LEU A 252 -6.29 -16.78 13.09
C LEU A 252 -6.34 -15.35 12.55
N ILE A 253 -7.22 -14.48 13.06
CA ILE A 253 -7.29 -13.09 12.59
C ILE A 253 -5.98 -12.35 12.89
N PRO A 254 -5.46 -12.32 14.14
CA PRO A 254 -4.15 -11.76 14.41
C PRO A 254 -3.01 -12.38 13.60
N THR A 255 -3.06 -13.71 13.39
CA THR A 255 -2.05 -14.43 12.60
C THR A 255 -2.04 -13.97 11.14
N ILE A 256 -3.22 -13.84 10.51
CA ILE A 256 -3.35 -13.32 9.14
C ILE A 256 -2.87 -11.87 9.07
N MET A 257 -3.11 -11.06 10.10
CA MET A 257 -2.61 -9.68 10.14
C MET A 257 -1.08 -9.60 10.21
N PHE A 258 -0.41 -10.48 10.95
CA PHE A 258 1.06 -10.58 10.90
C PHE A 258 1.56 -10.97 9.51
N ILE A 259 0.89 -11.93 8.86
CA ILE A 259 1.23 -12.33 7.49
C ILE A 259 1.01 -11.16 6.53
N TYR A 260 -0.07 -10.39 6.70
CA TYR A 260 -0.35 -9.19 5.92
C TYR A 260 0.78 -8.14 6.05
N ILE A 261 1.25 -7.87 7.27
CA ILE A 261 2.36 -6.94 7.51
C ILE A 261 3.64 -7.41 6.82
N PHE A 262 3.98 -8.70 6.99
CA PHE A 262 5.17 -9.28 6.38
C PHE A 262 5.09 -9.28 4.84
N ALA A 263 3.95 -9.69 4.28
CA ALA A 263 3.68 -9.64 2.85
C ALA A 263 3.80 -8.21 2.31
N GLY A 264 3.37 -7.21 3.08
CA GLY A 264 3.50 -5.80 2.74
C GLY A 264 4.93 -5.38 2.39
N ILE A 265 5.95 -5.97 3.03
CA ILE A 265 7.36 -5.70 2.70
C ILE A 265 7.67 -6.10 1.25
N PHE A 266 7.25 -7.31 0.85
CA PHE A 266 7.45 -7.84 -0.49
C PHE A 266 6.65 -7.03 -1.51
N ILE A 267 5.36 -6.80 -1.24
CA ILE A 267 4.46 -6.08 -2.13
C ILE A 267 5.02 -4.69 -2.44
N ASN A 268 5.44 -3.94 -1.40
CA ASN A 268 5.95 -2.60 -1.56
C ASN A 268 7.32 -2.58 -2.28
N LEU A 269 8.18 -3.57 -2.05
CA LEU A 269 9.42 -3.71 -2.82
C LEU A 269 9.14 -3.84 -4.32
N PHE A 270 8.22 -4.72 -4.69
CA PHE A 270 7.88 -4.94 -6.09
C PHE A 270 7.23 -3.71 -6.71
N ILE A 271 6.27 -3.09 -6.03
CA ILE A 271 5.56 -1.91 -6.56
C ILE A 271 6.52 -0.74 -6.78
N TYR A 272 7.24 -0.30 -5.75
CA TYR A 272 8.10 0.88 -5.87
C TYR A 272 9.38 0.60 -6.66
N GLY A 273 9.96 -0.59 -6.55
CA GLY A 273 11.10 -0.99 -7.35
C GLY A 273 10.76 -1.03 -8.84
N ALA A 274 9.63 -1.66 -9.19
CA ALA A 274 9.18 -1.73 -10.58
C ALA A 274 8.80 -0.36 -11.11
N ALA A 275 8.11 0.47 -10.30
CA ALA A 275 7.75 1.82 -10.69
C ALA A 275 8.98 2.67 -11.02
N VAL A 276 10.06 2.60 -10.23
CA VAL A 276 11.29 3.36 -10.50
C VAL A 276 12.01 2.88 -11.75
N PHE A 277 12.18 1.56 -11.93
CA PHE A 277 12.84 1.01 -13.12
C PHE A 277 12.04 1.30 -14.39
N ALA A 278 10.71 1.18 -14.32
CA ALA A 278 9.80 1.55 -15.37
C ALA A 278 9.89 3.05 -15.70
N TYR A 279 9.88 3.91 -14.67
CA TYR A 279 9.98 5.36 -14.82
C TYR A 279 11.26 5.77 -15.55
N LYS A 280 12.41 5.20 -15.14
CA LYS A 280 13.72 5.48 -15.77
C LYS A 280 13.75 5.03 -17.23
N ARG A 281 13.36 3.78 -17.52
CA ARG A 281 13.35 3.24 -18.89
C ARG A 281 12.38 3.95 -19.84
N MET A 282 11.32 4.59 -19.32
CA MET A 282 10.38 5.37 -20.11
C MET A 282 10.78 6.86 -20.25
N ALA A 283 11.77 7.31 -19.47
CA ALA A 283 12.33 8.64 -19.54
C ALA A 283 13.53 8.72 -20.49
N ASP A 284 14.31 7.64 -20.57
CA ASP A 284 15.36 7.40 -21.57
C ASP A 284 14.77 7.21 -22.99
#